data_AF-A0A7K4CZ51-F1
#
_entry.id   AF-A0A7K4CZ51-F1
#
_cell.length_a   1.000
_cell.length_b   1.000
_cell.length_c   1.000
_cell.angle_alpha   90.00
_cell.angle_beta   90.00
_cell.angle_gamma   90.00
#
_symmetry.space_group_name_H-M   'P 1'
#
loop_
_entity.id
_entity.type
_entity.pdbx_description
1 polymer ?
#
loop_
_entity_poly.entity_id
_entity_poly.type
_entity_poly.pdbx_seq_one_letter_code
_entity_poly.pdbx_strand_id
1 'polypeptide(L)'
;MAEELPTKFKTVPYSSFFKLWYFIQKELPEDVRKTVLMRVGRAIGNEFKPEGIETIDQFLAAATRFVVEEWGITDAANFEAVKEGDKIVRIIDKLNSCKMCFGNTYFKLHDQGHPECMFPHVMMAILGKVRAKFGFKNIAFENVKKPGPVGECIMTWRVN
;
A
#
# COMPACT_ATOMS: atom_id res chain seq x y z
N MET A 1 -12.21 29.21 25.80
CA MET A 1 -10.93 28.68 25.30
C MET A 1 -11.27 27.70 24.20
N ALA A 2 -10.84 27.94 22.96
CA ALA A 2 -11.04 26.98 21.88
C ALA A 2 -10.20 25.74 22.19
N GLU A 3 -10.83 24.57 22.27
CA GLU A 3 -10.09 23.30 22.41
C GLU A 3 -9.17 23.15 21.20
N GLU A 4 -7.86 23.11 21.45
CA GLU A 4 -6.86 22.86 20.41
C GLU A 4 -7.15 21.50 19.76
N LEU A 5 -7.24 21.48 18.44
CA LEU A 5 -7.48 20.25 17.69
C LEU A 5 -6.38 19.22 18.01
N PRO A 6 -6.72 17.95 18.24
CA PRO A 6 -5.76 16.93 18.61
C PRO A 6 -4.66 16.81 17.54
N THR A 7 -3.40 17.02 17.95
CA THR A 7 -2.23 16.98 17.06
C THR A 7 -1.80 15.56 16.68
N LYS A 8 -2.37 14.55 17.35
CA LYS A 8 -2.15 13.12 17.08
C LYS A 8 -3.45 12.35 17.31
N PHE A 9 -4.00 11.80 16.25
CA PHE A 9 -5.04 10.77 16.38
C PHE A 9 -4.35 9.45 16.74
N LYS A 10 -4.69 8.85 17.88
CA LYS A 10 -4.11 7.57 18.33
C LYS A 10 -4.31 6.45 17.30
N THR A 11 -5.37 6.53 16.51
CA THR A 11 -5.64 5.72 15.32
C THR A 11 -6.92 6.29 14.71
N VAL A 12 -6.86 6.85 13.50
CA VAL A 12 -8.09 7.08 12.73
C VAL A 12 -8.49 5.72 12.16
N PRO A 13 -9.68 5.18 12.47
CA PRO A 13 -10.12 3.92 11.87
C PRO A 13 -10.08 4.06 10.35
N TYR A 14 -9.51 3.07 9.66
CA TYR A 14 -9.45 3.07 8.19
C TYR A 14 -10.83 3.33 7.54
N SER A 15 -11.91 2.86 8.17
CA SER A 15 -13.29 3.14 7.75
C SER A 15 -13.66 4.63 7.71
N SER A 16 -13.04 5.45 8.56
CA SER A 16 -13.25 6.91 8.60
C SER A 16 -12.47 7.60 7.49
N PHE A 17 -11.20 7.21 7.27
CA PHE A 17 -10.43 7.64 6.10
C PHE A 17 -11.17 7.29 4.80
N PHE A 18 -11.71 6.07 4.71
CA PHE A 18 -12.43 5.60 3.54
C PHE A 18 -13.70 6.42 3.25
N LYS A 19 -14.53 6.66 4.27
CA LYS A 19 -15.73 7.50 4.12
C LYS A 19 -15.36 8.90 3.64
N LEU A 20 -14.32 9.48 4.23
CA LEU A 20 -13.82 10.80 3.83
C LEU A 20 -13.32 10.79 2.38
N TRP A 21 -12.51 9.80 2.00
CA TRP A 21 -12.04 9.64 0.63
C TRP A 21 -13.19 9.46 -0.36
N TYR A 22 -14.22 8.70 0.00
CA TYR A 22 -15.40 8.49 -0.84
C TYR A 22 -16.14 9.79 -1.17
N PHE A 23 -16.23 10.73 -0.23
CA PHE A 23 -16.80 12.05 -0.49
C PHE A 23 -15.85 12.92 -1.32
N ILE A 24 -14.57 12.96 -0.97
CA ILE A 24 -13.57 13.78 -1.68
C ILE A 24 -13.46 13.39 -3.15
N GLN A 25 -13.43 12.09 -3.48
CA GLN A 25 -13.22 11.66 -4.86
C GLN A 25 -14.34 12.08 -5.84
N LYS A 26 -15.57 12.30 -5.35
CA LYS A 26 -16.70 12.73 -6.19
C LYS A 26 -16.53 14.15 -6.70
N GLU A 27 -15.84 14.98 -5.92
CA GLU A 27 -15.60 16.39 -6.23
C GLU A 27 -14.32 16.61 -7.04
N LEU A 28 -13.52 15.56 -7.25
CA LEU A 28 -12.23 15.67 -7.94
C LEU A 28 -12.31 15.21 -9.41
N PRO A 29 -11.60 15.89 -10.34
CA PRO A 29 -11.32 15.38 -11.67
C PRO A 29 -10.58 14.04 -11.63
N GLU A 30 -10.76 13.20 -12.66
CA GLU A 30 -10.25 11.82 -12.68
C GLU A 30 -8.72 11.76 -12.46
N ASP A 31 -7.95 12.55 -13.20
CA ASP A 31 -6.48 12.67 -13.12
C ASP A 31 -6.00 13.11 -11.72
N VAL A 32 -6.80 13.94 -11.05
CA VAL A 32 -6.53 14.40 -9.69
C VAL A 32 -6.78 13.28 -8.68
N ARG A 33 -7.83 12.46 -8.85
CA ARG A 33 -8.12 11.31 -7.96
C ARG A 33 -6.92 10.36 -7.89
N LYS A 34 -6.33 10.03 -9.05
CA LYS A 34 -5.15 9.15 -9.17
C LYS A 34 -3.97 9.70 -8.41
N THR A 35 -3.73 10.99 -8.62
CA THR A 35 -2.62 11.72 -8.02
C THR A 35 -2.74 11.80 -6.50
N VAL A 36 -3.97 11.98 -5.98
CA VAL A 36 -4.19 12.01 -4.52
C VAL A 36 -3.93 10.65 -3.90
N LEU A 37 -4.47 9.56 -4.45
CA LEU A 37 -4.22 8.20 -3.92
C LEU A 37 -2.75 7.84 -3.94
N MET A 38 -2.03 8.20 -5.01
CA MET A 38 -0.59 8.05 -5.08
C MET A 38 0.13 8.84 -3.97
N ARG A 39 -0.24 10.10 -3.75
CA ARG A 39 0.37 10.96 -2.72
C ARG A 39 0.10 10.43 -1.32
N VAL A 40 -1.13 10.00 -1.04
CA VAL A 40 -1.52 9.40 0.25
C VAL A 40 -0.73 8.11 0.48
N GLY A 41 -0.69 7.20 -0.49
CA GLY A 41 0.08 5.97 -0.37
C GLY A 41 1.57 6.22 -0.11
N ARG A 42 2.18 7.19 -0.81
CA ARG A 42 3.57 7.59 -0.55
C ARG A 42 3.77 8.19 0.84
N ALA A 43 2.84 9.03 1.31
CA ALA A 43 2.92 9.62 2.64
C ALA A 43 2.89 8.55 3.73
N ILE A 44 1.98 7.57 3.61
CA ILE A 44 1.90 6.41 4.50
C ILE A 44 3.22 5.64 4.48
N GLY A 45 3.69 5.21 3.31
CA GLY A 45 4.95 4.43 3.23
C GLY A 45 6.18 5.22 3.68
N ASN A 46 6.13 6.55 3.66
CA ASN A 46 7.18 7.41 4.23
C ASN A 46 7.21 7.41 5.76
N GLU A 47 6.23 6.82 6.45
CA GLU A 47 6.29 6.63 7.91
C GLU A 47 7.07 5.37 8.30
N PHE A 48 7.30 4.43 7.37
CA PHE A 48 8.04 3.19 7.63
C PHE A 48 9.47 3.47 8.13
N LYS A 49 9.89 2.77 9.17
CA LYS A 49 11.18 2.97 9.86
C LYS A 49 12.13 1.82 9.55
N PRO A 50 13.17 2.01 8.70
CA PRO A 50 14.06 0.94 8.26
C PRO A 50 15.23 0.63 9.22
N GLU A 51 15.28 1.27 10.39
CA GLU A 51 16.31 1.09 11.40
C GLU A 51 16.30 -0.35 11.96
N GLY A 52 17.48 -0.94 12.14
CA GLY A 52 17.62 -2.32 12.66
C GLY A 52 17.31 -3.44 11.65
N ILE A 53 16.92 -3.11 10.42
CA ILE A 53 16.75 -4.09 9.34
C ILE A 53 18.11 -4.39 8.69
N GLU A 54 18.55 -5.64 8.70
CA GLU A 54 19.81 -6.08 8.10
C GLU A 54 19.59 -7.08 6.96
N THR A 55 18.57 -7.94 7.09
CA THR A 55 18.26 -8.98 6.11
C THR A 55 16.95 -8.71 5.37
N ILE A 56 16.77 -9.36 4.21
CA ILE A 56 15.51 -9.25 3.47
C ILE A 56 14.35 -9.81 4.29
N ASP A 57 14.54 -10.90 5.04
CA ASP A 57 13.47 -11.49 5.85
C ASP A 57 13.03 -10.56 6.98
N GLN A 58 13.99 -9.88 7.62
CA GLN A 58 13.68 -8.82 8.60
C GLN A 58 12.90 -7.67 7.95
N PHE A 59 13.26 -7.30 6.72
CA PHE A 59 12.53 -6.29 5.97
C PHE A 59 11.09 -6.72 5.68
N LEU A 60 10.88 -7.92 5.16
CA LEU A 60 9.54 -8.42 4.83
C LEU A 60 8.67 -8.54 6.09
N ALA A 61 9.24 -9.00 7.21
CA ALA A 61 8.55 -9.04 8.50
C ALA A 61 8.17 -7.64 9.00
N ALA A 62 9.09 -6.67 8.92
CA ALA A 62 8.83 -5.30 9.31
C ALA A 62 7.78 -4.64 8.40
N ALA A 63 7.82 -4.88 7.09
CA ALA A 63 6.85 -4.39 6.14
C ALA A 63 5.45 -4.98 6.42
N THR A 64 5.35 -6.29 6.70
CA THR A 64 4.10 -6.94 7.12
C THR A 64 3.54 -6.30 8.38
N ARG A 65 4.36 -6.14 9.43
CA ARG A 65 3.93 -5.49 10.68
C ARG A 65 3.43 -4.07 10.43
N PHE A 66 4.15 -3.29 9.62
CA PHE A 66 3.76 -1.93 9.28
C PHE A 66 2.38 -1.88 8.60
N VAL A 67 2.15 -2.71 7.58
CA VAL A 67 0.89 -2.68 6.81
C VAL A 67 -0.28 -3.35 7.54
N VAL A 68 -0.03 -4.33 8.42
CA VAL A 68 -1.08 -5.06 9.16
C VAL A 68 -1.38 -4.42 10.50
N GLU A 69 -0.38 -4.16 11.33
CA GLU A 69 -0.57 -3.74 12.73
C GLU A 69 -0.59 -2.22 12.89
N GLU A 70 0.36 -1.51 12.27
CA GLU A 70 0.49 -0.06 12.48
C GLU A 70 -0.58 0.72 11.70
N TRP A 71 -0.73 0.40 10.41
CA TRP A 71 -1.66 1.09 9.53
C TRP A 71 -2.96 0.32 9.25
N GLY A 72 -3.04 -0.98 9.56
CA GLY A 72 -4.27 -1.76 9.40
C GLY A 72 -4.81 -1.79 7.98
N ILE A 73 -3.94 -1.77 6.97
CA ILE A 73 -4.24 -1.69 5.54
C ILE A 73 -4.78 -3.03 5.01
N THR A 74 -4.34 -4.13 5.60
CA THR A 74 -4.71 -5.50 5.25
C THR A 74 -4.80 -6.32 6.54
N ASP A 75 -5.63 -7.37 6.61
CA ASP A 75 -5.55 -8.28 7.77
C ASP A 75 -4.36 -9.24 7.65
N ALA A 76 -3.92 -9.50 6.43
CA ALA A 76 -2.78 -10.35 6.16
C ALA A 76 -2.02 -9.88 4.91
N ALA A 77 -0.71 -9.76 5.03
CA ALA A 77 0.22 -9.62 3.92
C ALA A 77 1.19 -10.81 3.93
N ASN A 78 1.58 -11.25 2.74
CA ASN A 78 2.53 -12.35 2.58
C ASN A 78 3.54 -11.94 1.52
N PHE A 79 4.54 -11.20 1.96
CA PHE A 79 5.62 -10.74 1.10
C PHE A 79 6.65 -11.84 0.84
N GLU A 80 7.06 -11.95 -0.42
CA GLU A 80 8.03 -12.90 -0.92
C GLU A 80 9.08 -12.17 -1.78
N ALA A 81 10.35 -12.46 -1.58
CA ALA A 81 11.44 -11.94 -2.41
C ALA A 81 11.84 -12.98 -3.46
N VAL A 82 11.65 -12.64 -4.74
CA VAL A 82 12.07 -13.49 -5.86
C VAL A 82 13.50 -13.14 -6.25
N LYS A 83 14.35 -14.18 -6.32
CA LYS A 83 15.76 -14.05 -6.64
C LYS A 83 16.10 -14.61 -8.02
N GLU A 84 17.03 -13.97 -8.70
CA GLU A 84 17.75 -14.50 -9.86
C GLU A 84 19.23 -14.59 -9.47
N GLY A 85 19.69 -15.80 -9.15
CA GLY A 85 20.97 -16.00 -8.45
C GLY A 85 20.93 -15.36 -7.05
N ASP A 86 21.94 -14.56 -6.72
CA ASP A 86 22.04 -13.85 -5.43
C ASP A 86 21.27 -12.52 -5.39
N LYS A 87 20.71 -12.07 -6.52
CA LYS A 87 20.04 -10.77 -6.62
C LYS A 87 18.54 -10.91 -6.46
N ILE A 88 17.96 -10.08 -5.61
CA ILE A 88 16.51 -9.92 -5.54
C ILE A 88 16.06 -9.08 -6.74
N VAL A 89 15.18 -9.64 -7.55
CA VAL A 89 14.68 -8.98 -8.77
C VAL A 89 13.24 -8.50 -8.63
N ARG A 90 12.45 -9.17 -7.78
CA ARG A 90 11.06 -8.80 -7.50
C ARG A 90 10.71 -9.01 -6.04
N ILE A 91 9.76 -8.19 -5.57
CA ILE A 91 9.00 -8.42 -4.35
C ILE A 91 7.57 -8.72 -4.77
N ILE A 92 6.99 -9.77 -4.23
CA ILE A 92 5.60 -10.16 -4.46
C ILE A 92 4.87 -10.08 -3.13
N ASP A 93 3.65 -9.56 -3.12
CA ASP A 93 2.74 -9.67 -1.98
C ASP A 93 1.51 -10.46 -2.37
N LYS A 94 1.21 -11.51 -1.61
CA LYS A 94 -0.04 -12.28 -1.71
C LYS A 94 -0.97 -11.79 -0.61
N LEU A 95 -1.75 -10.76 -0.91
CA LEU A 95 -2.76 -10.19 -0.03
C LEU A 95 -3.97 -11.11 0.00
N ASN A 96 -4.29 -11.63 1.18
CA ASN A 96 -5.47 -12.46 1.39
C ASN A 96 -6.71 -11.61 1.80
N SER A 97 -6.50 -10.41 2.32
CA SER A 97 -7.60 -9.50 2.66
C SER A 97 -7.14 -8.04 2.72
N CYS A 98 -6.99 -7.43 1.56
CA CYS A 98 -6.67 -6.00 1.54
C CYS A 98 -7.88 -5.18 1.96
N LYS A 99 -7.91 -4.62 3.18
CA LYS A 99 -8.99 -3.71 3.66
C LYS A 99 -9.18 -2.50 2.76
N MET A 100 -8.14 -2.15 2.00
CA MET A 100 -8.19 -1.13 0.95
C MET A 100 -8.99 -1.54 -0.28
N CYS A 101 -9.28 -2.83 -0.41
CA CYS A 101 -9.95 -3.47 -1.53
C CYS A 101 -11.24 -4.18 -1.08
N PHE A 102 -12.28 -3.48 -0.56
CA PHE A 102 -13.52 -4.20 -0.17
C PHE A 102 -14.88 -3.52 -0.37
N GLY A 103 -15.87 -4.42 -0.57
CA GLY A 103 -17.30 -4.30 -0.28
C GLY A 103 -18.16 -3.63 -1.35
N ASN A 104 -17.79 -2.41 -1.71
CA ASN A 104 -18.52 -1.57 -2.66
C ASN A 104 -17.66 -1.12 -3.84
N THR A 105 -16.65 -1.92 -4.17
CA THR A 105 -16.38 -2.20 -5.59
C THR A 105 -17.60 -2.96 -6.15
N TYR A 106 -18.69 -2.24 -6.39
CA TYR A 106 -19.60 -2.55 -7.48
C TYR A 106 -18.72 -2.59 -8.74
N PHE A 107 -18.22 -3.77 -9.09
CA PHE A 107 -17.55 -4.01 -10.37
C PHE A 107 -18.57 -4.02 -11.54
N LYS A 108 -19.82 -3.61 -11.29
CA LYS A 108 -20.84 -3.32 -12.31
C LYS A 108 -21.62 -2.07 -11.92
N LEU A 109 -21.56 -1.03 -12.76
CA LEU A 109 -22.43 0.15 -12.82
C LEU A 109 -22.20 1.28 -11.79
N HIS A 110 -21.07 1.97 -11.95
CA HIS A 110 -21.18 3.35 -12.41
C HIS A 110 -20.50 3.41 -13.77
N ASP A 111 -21.15 4.06 -14.75
CA ASP A 111 -20.79 4.14 -16.17
C ASP A 111 -19.43 4.81 -16.50
N GLN A 112 -18.51 4.90 -15.52
CA GLN A 112 -17.22 5.59 -15.63
C GLN A 112 -16.02 4.87 -14.97
N GLY A 113 -16.16 3.63 -14.48
CA GLY A 113 -15.05 2.65 -14.49
C GLY A 113 -13.72 2.87 -13.72
N HIS A 114 -13.67 3.35 -12.46
CA HIS A 114 -12.37 3.40 -11.72
C HIS A 114 -12.41 3.02 -10.23
N PRO A 115 -11.60 2.02 -9.82
CA PRO A 115 -10.94 2.01 -8.52
C PRO A 115 -9.40 1.90 -8.65
N GLU A 116 -8.67 2.87 -8.11
CA GLU A 116 -7.21 2.86 -8.04
C GLU A 116 -6.74 2.57 -6.62
N CYS A 117 -5.94 1.51 -6.44
CA CYS A 117 -5.47 1.09 -5.13
C CYS A 117 -4.29 1.96 -4.68
N MET A 118 -4.28 2.47 -3.44
CA MET A 118 -3.12 3.20 -2.91
C MET A 118 -1.96 2.29 -2.47
N PHE A 119 -2.25 1.00 -2.23
CA PHE A 119 -1.28 0.05 -1.66
C PHE A 119 0.02 -0.11 -2.47
N PRO A 120 -0.01 -0.18 -3.81
CA PRO A 120 1.20 -0.14 -4.62
C PRO A 120 2.13 1.02 -4.27
N HIS A 121 1.56 2.20 -3.98
CA HIS A 121 2.33 3.40 -3.67
C HIS A 121 2.89 3.42 -2.25
N VAL A 122 2.22 2.75 -1.30
CA VAL A 122 2.75 2.49 0.04
C VAL A 122 4.03 1.67 -0.07
N MET A 123 3.94 0.52 -0.74
CA MET A 123 5.09 -0.37 -0.91
C MET A 123 6.22 0.28 -1.73
N MET A 124 5.92 1.06 -2.76
CA MET A 124 6.93 1.80 -3.51
C MET A 124 7.75 2.75 -2.63
N ALA A 125 7.10 3.45 -1.69
CA ALA A 125 7.79 4.34 -0.75
C ALA A 125 8.63 3.54 0.27
N ILE A 126 8.09 2.44 0.80
CA ILE A 126 8.80 1.52 1.70
C ILE A 126 10.07 0.95 1.02
N LEU A 127 9.93 0.41 -0.19
CA LEU A 127 11.05 -0.12 -0.98
C LEU A 127 12.10 0.96 -1.27
N GLY A 128 11.64 2.20 -1.50
CA GLY A 128 12.52 3.36 -1.66
C GLY A 128 13.44 3.60 -0.45
N LYS A 129 12.96 3.36 0.77
CA LYS A 129 13.74 3.54 2.00
C LYS A 129 14.83 2.49 2.21
N VAL A 130 14.59 1.27 1.74
CA VAL A 130 15.56 0.17 1.86
C VAL A 130 16.39 -0.05 0.60
N ARG A 131 16.18 0.80 -0.43
CA ARG A 131 16.80 0.70 -1.75
C ARG A 131 18.32 0.53 -1.69
N ALA A 132 19.01 1.44 -1.01
CA ALA A 132 20.46 1.42 -0.93
C ALA A 132 20.98 0.18 -0.19
N LYS A 133 20.27 -0.23 0.87
CA LYS A 133 20.64 -1.36 1.73
C LYS A 133 20.60 -2.69 0.98
N PHE A 134 19.56 -2.92 0.17
CA PHE A 134 19.39 -4.16 -0.59
C PHE A 134 19.82 -4.05 -2.05
N GLY A 135 20.46 -2.94 -2.44
CA GLY A 135 20.96 -2.74 -3.80
C GLY A 135 19.87 -2.63 -4.88
N PHE A 136 18.65 -2.24 -4.52
CA PHE A 136 17.55 -2.08 -5.48
C PHE A 136 17.82 -0.89 -6.42
N LYS A 137 17.54 -1.01 -7.72
CA LYS A 137 17.82 0.07 -8.69
C LYS A 137 16.56 0.66 -9.31
N ASN A 138 15.74 -0.16 -9.95
CA ASN A 138 14.58 0.25 -10.73
C ASN A 138 13.29 -0.22 -10.06
N ILE A 139 13.05 0.29 -8.85
CA ILE A 139 11.85 0.01 -8.09
C ILE A 139 10.63 0.50 -8.89
N ALA A 140 9.77 -0.44 -9.30
CA ALA A 140 8.57 -0.15 -10.07
C ALA A 140 7.47 -1.14 -9.73
N PHE A 141 6.24 -0.67 -9.62
CA PHE A 141 5.07 -1.53 -9.58
C PHE A 141 4.87 -2.17 -10.96
N GLU A 142 4.80 -3.49 -11.00
CA GLU A 142 4.77 -4.26 -12.25
C GLU A 142 3.34 -4.67 -12.61
N ASN A 143 2.61 -5.28 -11.68
CA ASN A 143 1.25 -5.76 -11.95
C ASN A 143 0.45 -6.06 -10.68
N VAL A 144 -0.86 -6.25 -10.87
CA VAL A 144 -1.79 -6.86 -9.92
C VAL A 144 -2.57 -7.98 -10.61
N LYS A 145 -2.68 -9.14 -9.94
CA LYS A 145 -3.53 -10.27 -10.34
C LYS A 145 -4.55 -10.54 -9.24
N LYS A 146 -5.81 -10.79 -9.61
CA LYS A 146 -6.88 -11.15 -8.66
C LYS A 146 -7.20 -12.64 -8.81
N PRO A 147 -6.59 -13.53 -7.99
CA PRO A 147 -6.74 -14.97 -8.16
C PRO A 147 -8.06 -15.51 -7.59
N GLY A 148 -8.74 -14.76 -6.72
CA GLY A 148 -9.88 -15.25 -5.95
C GLY A 148 -10.95 -14.18 -5.67
N PRO A 149 -11.75 -14.33 -4.60
CA PRO A 149 -12.82 -13.41 -4.24
C PRO A 149 -12.33 -11.98 -3.96
N VAL A 150 -13.30 -11.07 -3.72
CA VAL A 150 -13.03 -9.66 -3.41
C VAL A 150 -11.98 -9.55 -2.31
N GLY A 151 -10.95 -8.72 -2.53
CA GLY A 151 -9.90 -8.44 -1.56
C GLY A 151 -8.65 -9.32 -1.66
N GLU A 152 -8.71 -10.42 -2.41
CA GLU A 152 -7.53 -11.23 -2.73
C GLU A 152 -6.79 -10.65 -3.94
N CYS A 153 -5.50 -10.35 -3.76
CA CYS A 153 -4.65 -9.77 -4.80
C CYS A 153 -3.21 -10.28 -4.68
N ILE A 154 -2.59 -10.56 -5.81
CA ILE A 154 -1.14 -10.75 -5.92
C ILE A 154 -0.59 -9.49 -6.57
N MET A 155 0.26 -8.77 -5.86
CA MET A 155 0.90 -7.55 -6.36
C MET A 155 2.40 -7.80 -6.51
N THR A 156 2.98 -7.28 -7.60
CA THR A 156 4.39 -7.48 -7.92
C THR A 156 5.08 -6.14 -8.08
N TRP A 157 6.26 -6.00 -7.47
CA TRP A 157 7.17 -4.88 -7.66
C TRP A 157 8.51 -5.39 -8.18
N ARG A 158 8.98 -4.83 -9.29
CA ARG A 158 10.35 -5.02 -9.76
C ARG A 158 11.30 -4.18 -8.91
N VAL A 159 12.48 -4.71 -8.60
CA VAL A 159 13.51 -4.01 -7.81
C VAL A 159 14.93 -4.06 -8.41
N ASN A 160 15.08 -4.61 -9.63
CA ASN A 160 16.37 -4.84 -10.30
C ASN A 160 17.14 -3.58 -10.72
#